data_AF-A0A3N5K5G2-F1
#
_entry.id   AF-A0A3N5K5G2-F1
#
_cell.length_a   1.000
_cell.length_b   1.000
_cell.length_c   1.000
_cell.angle_alpha   90.00
_cell.angle_beta   90.00
_cell.angle_gamma   90.00
#
_symmetry.space_group_name_H-M   'P 1'
#
loop_
_entity.id
_entity.type
_entity.pdbx_description
1 polymer ?
#
loop_
_entity_poly.entity_id
_entity_poly.type
_entity_poly.pdbx_seq_one_letter_code
_entity_poly.pdbx_strand_id
1 'polypeptide(L)'
;RARGRYAMRTAQGRVSALQFLLPAIQRVSDKLERATIANDLAGYLGVAPSLVLDHFRKSAIQRSEKLPEAAAEPVRAVEKILLNSLLLQPQIREQIFPRLREMPEVGQFATARIFQALIMLHDGQPRFGFPELEGRLEEADRKLLASIVFADEINKEEYTLDQALACLKELDKQSHASQTADLKKRMTEAERAGNWPEVRRLNEDLRRLEKNLS
;
A
#
# COMPACT_ATOMS: atom_id res chain seq x y z
N ARG A 1 -16.22 31.43 -14.79
CA ARG A 1 -16.41 31.83 -16.21
C ARG A 1 -15.42 31.06 -17.10
N ALA A 2 -15.79 29.87 -17.60
CA ALA A 2 -14.98 29.06 -18.53
C ALA A 2 -15.48 29.14 -19.99
N ARG A 3 -16.65 29.78 -20.22
CA ARG A 3 -17.39 29.82 -21.48
C ARG A 3 -16.69 30.53 -22.66
N GLY A 4 -15.71 31.40 -22.41
CA GLY A 4 -15.09 32.23 -23.46
C GLY A 4 -13.65 31.88 -23.85
N ARG A 5 -13.00 30.94 -23.14
CA ARG A 5 -11.55 30.69 -23.31
C ARG A 5 -11.20 29.46 -24.15
N TYR A 6 -12.15 28.54 -24.35
CA TYR A 6 -11.89 27.27 -25.02
C TYR A 6 -12.93 27.01 -26.11
N ALA A 7 -12.45 26.70 -27.33
CA ALA A 7 -13.30 26.38 -28.46
C ALA A 7 -13.98 25.01 -28.26
N MET A 8 -15.12 24.99 -27.54
CA MET A 8 -15.87 23.77 -27.23
C MET A 8 -16.39 23.00 -28.46
N ARG A 9 -16.25 23.58 -29.65
CA ARG A 9 -16.60 22.96 -30.94
C ARG A 9 -15.55 21.96 -31.44
N THR A 10 -14.34 21.98 -30.88
CA THR A 10 -13.27 21.04 -31.24
C THR A 10 -13.02 20.04 -30.12
N ALA A 11 -12.58 18.82 -30.47
CA ALA A 11 -12.22 17.80 -29.47
C ALA A 11 -11.16 18.33 -28.48
N GLN A 12 -10.21 19.11 -28.99
CA GLN A 12 -9.13 19.69 -28.18
C GLN A 12 -9.63 20.78 -27.22
N GLY A 13 -10.56 21.64 -27.63
CA GLY A 13 -11.15 22.63 -26.72
C GLY A 13 -11.98 22.01 -25.60
N ARG A 14 -12.66 20.88 -25.88
CA ARG A 14 -13.40 20.11 -24.86
C ARG A 14 -12.47 19.48 -23.82
N VAL A 15 -11.34 18.93 -24.26
CA VAL A 15 -10.31 18.37 -23.36
C VAL A 15 -9.70 19.46 -22.48
N SER A 16 -9.34 20.62 -23.04
CA SER A 16 -8.78 21.74 -22.28
C SER A 16 -9.75 22.31 -21.25
N ALA A 17 -11.05 22.36 -21.58
CA ALA A 17 -12.09 22.77 -20.64
C ALA A 17 -12.25 21.79 -19.48
N LEU A 18 -12.19 20.48 -19.77
CA LEU A 18 -12.23 19.43 -18.75
C LEU A 18 -11.03 19.52 -17.80
N GLN A 19 -9.82 19.70 -18.34
CA GLN A 19 -8.58 19.89 -17.56
C GLN A 19 -8.64 21.12 -16.64
N PHE A 20 -9.27 22.20 -17.09
CA PHE A 20 -9.42 23.43 -16.29
C PHE A 20 -10.40 23.25 -15.11
N LEU A 21 -11.45 22.45 -15.27
CA LEU A 21 -12.51 22.29 -14.26
C LEU A 21 -12.21 21.18 -13.24
N LEU A 22 -11.37 20.22 -13.62
CA LEU A 22 -10.91 19.11 -12.79
C LEU A 22 -10.51 19.48 -11.34
N PRO A 23 -9.69 20.52 -11.09
CA PRO A 23 -9.24 20.84 -9.73
C PRO A 23 -10.36 21.31 -8.80
N ALA A 24 -11.42 21.92 -9.32
CA ALA A 24 -12.55 22.38 -8.52
C ALA A 24 -13.47 21.21 -8.13
N ILE A 25 -13.67 20.26 -9.04
CA ILE A 25 -14.53 19.08 -8.86
C ILE A 25 -13.90 18.07 -7.90
N GLN A 26 -12.57 17.95 -7.94
CA GLN A 26 -11.83 17.11 -7.01
C GLN A 26 -11.95 17.57 -5.54
N ARG A 27 -12.29 18.84 -5.27
CA ARG A 27 -12.51 19.36 -3.91
C ARG A 27 -13.88 19.00 -3.33
N VAL A 28 -14.78 18.43 -4.13
CA VAL A 28 -16.09 17.96 -3.67
C VAL A 28 -15.91 16.61 -3.00
N SER A 29 -16.06 16.57 -1.67
CA SER A 29 -15.85 15.37 -0.85
C SER A 29 -16.95 14.34 -1.04
N ASP A 30 -18.19 14.79 -1.26
CA ASP A 30 -19.37 13.94 -1.43
C ASP A 30 -19.33 13.21 -2.80
N LYS A 31 -19.59 11.90 -2.78
CA LYS A 31 -19.54 11.05 -3.97
C LYS A 31 -20.77 11.22 -4.88
N LEU A 32 -21.94 11.46 -4.29
CA LEU A 32 -23.18 11.69 -5.02
C LEU A 32 -23.16 13.07 -5.68
N GLU A 33 -22.73 14.10 -4.95
CA GLU A 33 -22.61 15.46 -5.48
C GLU A 33 -21.61 15.53 -6.65
N ARG A 34 -20.47 14.83 -6.52
CA ARG A 34 -19.48 14.71 -7.60
C ARG A 34 -19.99 13.94 -8.81
N ALA A 35 -20.84 12.92 -8.62
CA ALA A 35 -21.46 12.18 -9.71
C ALA A 35 -22.48 13.04 -10.47
N THR A 36 -23.28 13.84 -9.76
CA THR A 36 -24.20 14.82 -10.36
C THR A 36 -23.43 15.85 -11.19
N ILE A 37 -22.34 16.40 -10.65
CA ILE A 37 -21.48 17.36 -11.36
C ILE A 37 -20.86 16.73 -12.62
N ALA A 38 -20.42 15.47 -12.55
CA ALA A 38 -19.87 14.75 -13.71
C ALA A 38 -20.92 14.54 -14.81
N ASN A 39 -22.17 14.24 -14.42
CA ASN A 39 -23.29 14.06 -15.34
C ASN A 39 -23.66 15.37 -16.06
N ASP A 40 -23.72 16.49 -15.32
CA ASP A 40 -24.00 17.81 -15.88
C ASP A 40 -22.88 18.27 -16.84
N LEU A 41 -21.63 17.96 -16.50
CA LEU A 41 -20.47 18.24 -17.37
C LEU A 41 -20.44 17.40 -18.63
N ALA A 42 -20.82 16.14 -18.52
CA ALA A 42 -20.93 15.24 -19.66
C ALA A 42 -21.98 15.75 -20.67
N GLY A 43 -23.14 16.19 -20.16
CA GLY A 43 -24.15 16.87 -20.96
C GLY A 43 -23.64 18.15 -21.63
N TYR A 44 -22.83 18.95 -20.91
CA TYR A 44 -22.27 20.19 -21.44
C TYR A 44 -21.17 19.98 -22.50
N LEU A 45 -20.38 18.92 -22.36
CA LEU A 45 -19.25 18.59 -23.25
C LEU A 45 -19.66 17.67 -24.42
N GLY A 46 -20.89 17.13 -24.39
CA GLY A 46 -21.38 16.18 -25.38
C GLY A 46 -20.57 14.88 -25.38
N VAL A 47 -20.18 14.41 -24.20
CA VAL A 47 -19.39 13.17 -24.00
C VAL A 47 -20.13 12.27 -23.02
N ALA A 48 -19.81 10.98 -23.02
CA ALA A 48 -20.42 10.04 -22.08
C ALA A 48 -20.03 10.36 -20.63
N PRO A 49 -20.97 10.31 -19.66
CA PRO A 49 -20.67 10.52 -18.25
C PRO A 49 -19.59 9.58 -17.70
N SER A 50 -19.54 8.35 -18.20
CA SER A 50 -18.49 7.37 -17.89
C SER A 50 -17.09 7.87 -18.25
N LEU A 51 -16.94 8.51 -19.42
CA LEU A 51 -15.64 9.04 -19.87
C LEU A 51 -15.16 10.21 -19.02
N VAL A 52 -16.09 11.04 -18.53
CA VAL A 52 -15.78 12.15 -17.61
C VAL A 52 -15.32 11.60 -16.26
N LEU A 53 -16.03 10.59 -15.74
CA LEU A 53 -15.68 9.91 -14.50
C LEU A 53 -14.34 9.17 -14.60
N ASP A 54 -14.08 8.49 -15.71
CA ASP A 54 -12.80 7.81 -15.95
C ASP A 54 -11.66 8.81 -16.06
N HIS A 55 -11.87 9.95 -16.72
CA HIS A 55 -10.88 11.02 -16.77
C HIS A 55 -10.66 11.67 -15.39
N PHE A 56 -11.70 11.82 -14.57
CA PHE A 56 -11.58 12.30 -13.19
C PHE A 56 -10.76 11.35 -12.32
N ARG A 57 -11.00 10.04 -12.45
CA ARG A 57 -10.21 8.99 -11.79
C ARG A 57 -8.75 9.05 -12.22
N LYS A 58 -8.48 9.04 -13.54
CA LYS A 58 -7.12 9.10 -14.10
C LYS A 58 -6.36 10.36 -13.67
N SER A 59 -7.00 11.52 -13.65
CA SER A 59 -6.36 12.78 -13.24
C SER A 59 -6.23 12.94 -11.72
N ALA A 60 -7.07 12.28 -10.93
CA ALA A 60 -6.89 12.20 -9.47
C ALA A 60 -5.69 11.31 -9.13
N ILE A 61 -5.53 10.18 -9.85
CA ILE A 61 -4.37 9.27 -9.74
C ILE A 61 -3.07 10.02 -10.09
N GLN A 62 -3.04 10.74 -11.22
CA GLN A 62 -1.87 11.55 -11.63
C GLN A 62 -1.55 12.71 -10.69
N ARG A 63 -2.53 13.22 -9.92
CA ARG A 63 -2.28 14.21 -8.86
C ARG A 63 -1.78 13.56 -7.57
N SER A 64 -2.23 12.34 -7.25
CA SER A 64 -1.68 11.56 -6.13
C SER A 64 -0.20 11.24 -6.34
N GLU A 65 0.24 11.10 -7.59
CA GLU A 65 1.66 10.98 -7.96
C GLU A 65 2.44 12.32 -7.89
N LYS A 66 1.80 13.48 -7.71
CA LYS A 66 2.44 14.81 -7.88
C LYS A 66 2.17 15.87 -6.81
N LEU A 67 1.47 15.60 -5.71
CA LEU A 67 1.46 16.50 -4.54
C LEU A 67 2.14 15.85 -3.33
N PRO A 68 3.12 16.51 -2.71
CA PRO A 68 3.62 16.10 -1.39
C PRO A 68 2.71 16.71 -0.33
N GLU A 69 1.93 15.89 0.38
CA GLU A 69 1.31 16.32 1.63
C GLU A 69 1.20 15.14 2.59
N ALA A 70 1.69 15.38 3.80
CA ALA A 70 2.02 14.41 4.83
C ALA A 70 0.79 13.80 5.52
N ALA A 71 1.02 12.62 6.13
CA ALA A 71 0.24 11.89 7.15
C ALA A 71 -0.34 10.54 6.69
N ALA A 72 0.03 9.49 7.44
CA ALA A 72 0.00 8.05 7.17
C ALA A 72 1.05 7.62 6.13
N GLU A 73 2.06 6.85 6.56
CA GLU A 73 2.90 6.12 5.60
C GLU A 73 1.95 5.29 4.72
N PRO A 74 1.95 5.49 3.39
CA PRO A 74 1.13 4.67 2.51
C PRO A 74 1.54 3.21 2.74
N VAL A 75 0.54 2.34 2.96
CA VAL A 75 0.74 0.90 3.09
C VAL A 75 1.74 0.44 2.04
N ARG A 76 2.84 -0.17 2.49
CA ARG A 76 3.97 -0.48 1.61
C ARG A 76 3.52 -1.46 0.53
N ALA A 77 4.12 -1.40 -0.66
CA ALA A 77 3.79 -2.32 -1.75
C ALA A 77 3.93 -3.80 -1.32
N VAL A 78 4.93 -4.10 -0.50
CA VAL A 78 5.15 -5.44 0.07
C VAL A 78 3.97 -5.93 0.92
N GLU A 79 3.38 -5.05 1.73
CA GLU A 79 2.20 -5.38 2.55
C GLU A 79 0.99 -5.69 1.66
N LYS A 80 0.78 -4.88 0.61
CA LYS A 80 -0.32 -5.07 -0.35
C LYS A 80 -0.20 -6.38 -1.10
N ILE A 81 0.99 -6.67 -1.65
CA ILE A 81 1.26 -7.91 -2.40
C ILE A 81 1.03 -9.11 -1.50
N LEU A 82 1.55 -9.10 -0.26
CA LEU A 82 1.36 -10.21 0.68
C LEU A 82 -0.12 -10.39 1.07
N LEU A 83 -0.84 -9.31 1.39
CA LEU A 83 -2.26 -9.38 1.73
C LEU A 83 -3.09 -9.90 0.56
N ASN A 84 -2.95 -9.32 -0.63
CA ASN A 84 -3.71 -9.74 -1.81
C ASN A 84 -3.39 -11.19 -2.20
N SER A 85 -2.13 -11.60 -2.10
CA SER A 85 -1.73 -13.00 -2.34
C SER A 85 -2.44 -13.95 -1.37
N LEU A 86 -2.47 -13.63 -0.06
CA LEU A 86 -3.12 -14.45 0.96
C LEU A 86 -4.65 -14.48 0.82
N LEU A 87 -5.27 -13.38 0.39
CA LEU A 87 -6.72 -13.29 0.23
C LEU A 87 -7.20 -14.02 -1.03
N LEU A 88 -6.52 -13.79 -2.16
CA LEU A 88 -6.93 -14.30 -3.47
C LEU A 88 -6.50 -15.75 -3.71
N GLN A 89 -5.47 -16.23 -3.02
CA GLN A 89 -4.99 -17.62 -3.14
C GLN A 89 -4.97 -18.32 -1.78
N PRO A 90 -6.08 -18.95 -1.36
CA PRO A 90 -6.12 -19.70 -0.10
C PRO A 90 -5.04 -20.79 -0.01
N GLN A 91 -4.64 -21.38 -1.13
CA GLN A 91 -3.64 -22.45 -1.20
C GLN A 91 -2.21 -22.02 -0.80
N ILE A 92 -1.87 -20.72 -0.86
CA ILE A 92 -0.52 -20.28 -0.49
C ILE A 92 -0.37 -20.01 1.01
N ARG A 93 -1.50 -19.89 1.73
CA ARG A 93 -1.55 -19.55 3.16
C ARG A 93 -0.69 -20.48 4.01
N GLU A 94 -0.75 -21.78 3.74
CA GLU A 94 0.01 -22.81 4.46
C GLU A 94 1.53 -22.63 4.36
N GLN A 95 2.02 -22.09 3.25
CA GLN A 95 3.46 -21.87 3.02
C GLN A 95 3.93 -20.50 3.54
N ILE A 96 3.05 -19.50 3.51
CA ILE A 96 3.40 -18.11 3.85
C ILE A 96 3.24 -17.83 5.35
N PHE A 97 2.20 -18.35 6.01
CA PHE A 97 1.96 -18.05 7.42
C PHE A 97 3.07 -18.50 8.38
N PRO A 98 3.69 -19.70 8.24
CA PRO A 98 4.82 -20.07 9.10
C PRO A 98 5.95 -19.05 9.06
N ARG A 99 6.31 -18.56 7.87
CA ARG A 99 7.36 -17.56 7.68
C ARG A 99 6.98 -16.19 8.23
N LEU A 100 5.73 -15.76 8.03
CA LEU A 100 5.25 -14.50 8.58
C LEU A 100 5.28 -14.48 10.12
N ARG A 101 5.09 -15.63 10.79
CA ARG A 101 5.17 -15.72 12.26
C ARG A 101 6.59 -15.55 12.80
N GLU A 102 7.60 -15.92 12.01
CA GLU A 102 9.01 -15.80 12.38
C GLU A 102 9.55 -14.37 12.19
N MET A 103 8.80 -13.51 11.50
CA MET A 103 9.20 -12.15 11.14
C MET A 103 8.61 -11.10 12.09
N PRO A 104 9.38 -10.56 13.06
CA PRO A 104 8.90 -9.51 13.95
C PRO A 104 8.57 -8.19 13.20
N GLU A 105 9.10 -7.99 12.00
CA GLU A 105 8.87 -6.82 11.15
C GLU A 105 7.40 -6.69 10.72
N VAL A 106 6.68 -7.81 10.63
CA VAL A 106 5.25 -7.83 10.33
C VAL A 106 4.45 -7.09 11.40
N GLY A 107 4.94 -7.05 12.65
CA GLY A 107 4.35 -6.26 13.73
C GLY A 107 4.45 -4.75 13.55
N GLN A 108 5.34 -4.27 12.67
CA GLN A 108 5.55 -2.85 12.37
C GLN A 108 4.73 -2.38 11.17
N PHE A 109 4.04 -3.29 10.49
CA PHE A 109 3.22 -2.97 9.33
C PHE A 109 2.03 -2.09 9.71
N ALA A 110 1.67 -1.17 8.82
CA ALA A 110 0.42 -0.41 8.95
C ALA A 110 -0.80 -1.36 8.97
N THR A 111 -0.63 -2.54 8.37
CA THR A 111 -1.62 -3.61 8.29
C THR A 111 -1.40 -4.75 9.29
N ALA A 112 -0.55 -4.59 10.30
CA ALA A 112 -0.17 -5.65 11.25
C ALA A 112 -1.39 -6.34 11.91
N ARG A 113 -2.42 -5.56 12.29
CA ARG A 113 -3.66 -6.08 12.88
C ARG A 113 -4.45 -6.98 11.93
N ILE A 114 -4.41 -6.67 10.63
CA ILE A 114 -5.04 -7.48 9.58
C ILE A 114 -4.30 -8.81 9.42
N PHE A 115 -2.96 -8.78 9.40
CA PHE A 115 -2.15 -10.00 9.36
C PHE A 115 -2.36 -10.89 10.59
N GLN A 116 -2.43 -10.30 11.79
CA GLN A 116 -2.73 -11.05 13.01
C GLN A 116 -4.10 -11.72 12.94
N ALA A 117 -5.14 -11.00 12.50
CA ALA A 117 -6.47 -11.56 12.33
C ALA A 117 -6.49 -12.69 11.29
N LEU A 118 -5.76 -12.55 10.18
CA LEU A 118 -5.60 -13.58 9.15
C LEU A 118 -4.97 -14.87 9.72
N ILE A 119 -3.87 -14.73 10.48
CA ILE A 119 -3.16 -15.86 11.08
C ILE A 119 -4.06 -16.57 12.11
N MET A 120 -4.66 -15.82 13.03
CA MET A 120 -5.56 -16.39 14.04
C MET A 120 -6.77 -17.09 13.41
N LEU A 121 -7.32 -16.51 12.34
CA LEU A 121 -8.44 -17.09 11.62
C LEU A 121 -8.03 -18.39 10.91
N HIS A 122 -6.85 -18.42 10.29
CA HIS A 122 -6.33 -19.64 9.67
C HIS A 122 -6.09 -20.76 10.68
N ASP A 123 -5.56 -20.44 11.87
CA ASP A 123 -5.29 -21.42 12.92
C ASP A 123 -6.58 -22.07 13.46
N GLY A 124 -7.67 -21.30 13.56
CA GLY A 124 -8.98 -21.83 13.97
C GLY A 124 -9.78 -22.47 12.82
N GLN A 125 -9.65 -21.92 11.61
CA GLN A 125 -10.40 -22.34 10.42
C GLN A 125 -9.54 -22.10 9.17
N PRO A 126 -8.83 -23.13 8.66
CA PRO A 126 -7.92 -22.97 7.51
C PRO A 126 -8.60 -22.43 6.24
N ARG A 127 -9.90 -22.70 6.08
CA ARG A 127 -10.74 -22.27 4.97
C ARG A 127 -11.68 -21.15 5.41
N PHE A 128 -11.32 -19.91 5.16
CA PHE A 128 -12.16 -18.74 5.43
C PHE A 128 -12.20 -17.80 4.22
N GLY A 129 -13.33 -17.10 4.07
CA GLY A 129 -13.54 -16.07 3.06
C GLY A 129 -13.37 -14.66 3.62
N PHE A 130 -13.66 -13.68 2.78
CA PHE A 130 -13.58 -12.27 3.13
C PHE A 130 -14.53 -11.85 4.28
N PRO A 131 -15.80 -12.31 4.34
CA PRO A 131 -16.72 -11.93 5.41
C PRO A 131 -16.28 -12.38 6.81
N GLU A 132 -15.68 -13.58 6.92
CA GLU A 132 -15.20 -14.11 8.20
C GLU A 132 -13.98 -13.36 8.74
N LEU A 133 -13.18 -12.78 7.84
CA LEU A 133 -12.06 -11.91 8.17
C LEU A 133 -12.56 -10.53 8.58
N GLU A 134 -13.45 -9.90 7.79
CA GLU A 134 -14.01 -8.59 8.12
C GLU A 134 -14.70 -8.57 9.49
N GLY A 135 -15.41 -9.64 9.84
CA GLY A 135 -16.08 -9.76 11.14
C GLY A 135 -15.14 -9.74 12.35
N ARG A 136 -13.83 -9.95 12.16
CA ARG A 136 -12.80 -9.89 13.21
C ARG A 136 -12.03 -8.57 13.23
N LEU A 137 -12.24 -7.70 12.25
CA LEU A 137 -11.51 -6.45 12.10
C LEU A 137 -12.30 -5.26 12.64
N GLU A 138 -11.59 -4.29 13.21
CA GLU A 138 -12.17 -3.00 13.58
C GLU A 138 -12.57 -2.21 12.32
N GLU A 139 -13.43 -1.20 12.48
CA GLU A 139 -13.93 -0.42 11.33
C GLU A 139 -12.81 0.28 10.54
N ALA A 140 -11.76 0.75 11.22
CA ALA A 140 -10.58 1.33 10.56
C ALA A 140 -9.83 0.29 9.71
N ASP A 141 -9.58 -0.89 10.27
CA ASP A 141 -8.89 -1.99 9.59
C ASP A 141 -9.71 -2.56 8.42
N ARG A 142 -11.05 -2.63 8.55
CA ARG A 142 -11.95 -3.01 7.45
C ARG A 142 -11.88 -2.03 6.29
N LYS A 143 -11.92 -0.73 6.57
CA LYS A 143 -11.78 0.33 5.53
C LYS A 143 -10.43 0.26 4.84
N LEU A 144 -9.37 0.00 5.61
CA LEU A 144 -8.02 -0.16 5.08
C LEU A 144 -7.91 -1.40 4.18
N LEU A 145 -8.38 -2.56 4.64
CA LEU A 145 -8.41 -3.80 3.87
C LEU A 145 -9.17 -3.63 2.56
N ALA A 146 -10.38 -3.07 2.63
CA ALA A 146 -11.19 -2.78 1.45
C ALA A 146 -10.43 -1.84 0.49
N SER A 147 -9.78 -0.79 0.99
CA SER A 147 -9.03 0.13 0.13
C SER A 147 -7.86 -0.54 -0.60
N ILE A 148 -7.20 -1.53 0.02
CA ILE A 148 -6.08 -2.26 -0.58
C ILE A 148 -6.60 -3.22 -1.67
N VAL A 149 -7.62 -4.01 -1.37
CA VAL A 149 -8.18 -4.99 -2.30
C VAL A 149 -8.78 -4.29 -3.53
N PHE A 150 -9.58 -3.24 -3.33
CA PHE A 150 -10.23 -2.52 -4.44
C PHE A 150 -9.28 -1.63 -5.24
N ALA A 151 -8.16 -1.17 -4.66
CA ALA A 151 -7.15 -0.42 -5.41
C ALA A 151 -6.44 -1.31 -6.44
N ASP A 152 -6.34 -2.62 -6.18
CA ASP A 152 -5.56 -3.55 -6.98
C ASP A 152 -6.36 -4.33 -8.04
N GLU A 153 -7.70 -4.46 -7.88
CA GLU A 153 -8.59 -4.91 -8.96
C GLU A 153 -8.45 -4.04 -10.24
N ILE A 154 -7.96 -2.82 -10.09
CA ILE A 154 -7.71 -1.86 -11.17
C ILE A 154 -6.36 -2.15 -11.88
N ASN A 155 -5.39 -2.74 -11.19
CA ASN A 155 -4.01 -2.90 -11.67
C ASN A 155 -3.72 -4.24 -12.37
N LYS A 156 -4.63 -5.23 -12.30
CA LYS A 156 -4.45 -6.57 -12.89
C LYS A 156 -3.09 -7.21 -12.57
N GLU A 157 -2.56 -6.96 -11.37
CA GLU A 157 -1.35 -7.61 -10.92
C GLU A 157 -1.64 -9.09 -10.65
N GLU A 158 -0.84 -9.99 -11.24
CA GLU A 158 -0.90 -11.41 -10.92
C GLU A 158 -0.24 -11.63 -9.57
N TYR A 159 -1.02 -11.70 -8.49
CA TYR A 159 -0.53 -12.14 -7.20
C TYR A 159 -0.19 -13.62 -7.29
N THR A 160 1.06 -14.01 -7.06
CA THR A 160 1.51 -15.42 -7.13
C THR A 160 2.28 -15.82 -5.87
N LEU A 161 2.39 -17.13 -5.62
CA LEU A 161 3.23 -17.65 -4.53
C LEU A 161 4.68 -17.14 -4.66
N ASP A 162 5.24 -17.13 -5.87
CA ASP A 162 6.63 -16.70 -6.10
C ASP A 162 6.85 -15.23 -5.74
N GLN A 163 5.89 -14.35 -6.05
CA GLN A 163 5.94 -12.95 -5.64
C GLN A 163 5.85 -12.81 -4.12
N ALA A 164 4.93 -13.53 -3.47
CA ALA A 164 4.81 -13.51 -2.02
C ALA A 164 6.11 -14.00 -1.34
N LEU A 165 6.72 -15.07 -1.86
CA LEU A 165 8.00 -15.57 -1.38
C LEU A 165 9.16 -14.58 -1.62
N ALA A 166 9.17 -13.91 -2.78
CA ALA A 166 10.16 -12.87 -3.08
C ALA A 166 10.02 -11.67 -2.12
N CYS A 167 8.79 -11.27 -1.81
CA CYS A 167 8.49 -10.24 -0.81
C CYS A 167 9.02 -10.63 0.57
N LEU A 168 8.78 -11.86 1.03
CA LEU A 168 9.31 -12.34 2.30
C LEU A 168 10.85 -12.34 2.33
N LYS A 169 11.49 -12.80 1.24
CA LYS A 169 12.95 -12.81 1.13
C LYS A 169 13.55 -11.41 1.18
N GLU A 170 12.87 -10.43 0.59
CA GLU A 170 13.32 -9.04 0.61
C GLU A 170 13.15 -8.42 2.00
N LEU A 171 12.05 -8.71 2.69
CA LEU A 171 11.85 -8.27 4.09
C LEU A 171 12.94 -8.80 5.01
N ASP A 172 13.27 -10.08 4.88
CA ASP A 172 14.32 -10.75 5.66
C ASP A 172 15.69 -10.09 5.44
N LYS A 173 16.07 -9.86 4.17
CA LYS A 173 17.30 -9.12 3.83
C LYS A 173 17.33 -7.72 4.41
N GLN A 174 16.21 -7.00 4.32
CA GLN A 174 16.12 -5.63 4.84
C GLN A 174 16.24 -5.60 6.37
N SER A 175 15.63 -6.56 7.07
CA SER A 175 15.79 -6.72 8.50
C SER A 175 17.25 -6.95 8.88
N HIS A 176 17.91 -7.90 8.24
CA HIS A 176 19.32 -8.18 8.48
C HIS A 176 20.23 -6.99 8.18
N ALA A 177 19.98 -6.28 7.08
CA ALA A 177 20.72 -5.07 6.75
C ALA A 177 20.53 -3.97 7.81
N SER A 178 19.29 -3.80 8.31
CA SER A 178 18.96 -2.85 9.38
C SER A 178 19.65 -3.21 10.70
N GLN A 179 19.58 -4.48 11.12
CA GLN A 179 20.24 -4.98 12.32
C GLN A 179 21.77 -4.80 12.25
N THR A 180 22.36 -5.11 11.10
CA THR A 180 23.80 -4.91 10.85
C THR A 180 24.19 -3.44 10.91
N ALA A 181 23.37 -2.56 10.34
CA ALA A 181 23.60 -1.11 10.37
C ALA A 181 23.48 -0.54 11.79
N ASP A 182 22.50 -0.99 12.58
CA ASP A 182 22.33 -0.57 13.98
C ASP A 182 23.51 -1.00 14.84
N LEU A 183 23.97 -2.25 14.73
CA LEU A 183 25.16 -2.74 15.43
C LEU A 183 26.40 -1.92 15.07
N LYS A 184 26.62 -1.61 13.79
CA LYS A 184 27.74 -0.77 13.33
C LYS A 184 27.64 0.66 13.87
N LYS A 185 26.44 1.23 13.92
CA LYS A 185 26.20 2.56 14.49
C LYS A 185 26.53 2.58 15.99
N ARG A 186 26.00 1.64 16.76
CA ARG A 186 26.29 1.48 18.20
C ARG A 186 27.78 1.25 18.46
N MET A 187 28.44 0.50 17.59
CA MET A 187 29.90 0.30 17.67
C MET A 187 30.66 1.62 17.47
N THR A 188 30.28 2.41 16.46
CA THR A 188 30.89 3.74 16.22
C THR A 188 30.66 4.69 17.40
N GLU A 189 29.47 4.66 18.01
CA GLU A 189 29.15 5.47 19.20
C GLU A 189 29.96 5.03 20.42
N ALA A 190 30.11 3.71 20.64
CA ALA A 190 30.92 3.15 21.72
C ALA A 190 32.42 3.43 21.54
N GLU A 191 32.93 3.40 20.30
CA GLU A 191 34.30 3.80 19.96
C GLU A 191 34.56 5.27 20.29
N ARG A 192 33.64 6.17 19.91
CA ARG A 192 33.72 7.60 20.25
C ARG A 192 33.66 7.85 21.75
N ALA A 193 32.94 7.03 22.50
CA ALA A 193 32.86 7.08 23.97
C ALA A 193 34.05 6.40 24.67
N GLY A 194 34.99 5.80 23.93
CA GLY A 194 36.13 5.05 24.48
C GLY A 194 35.76 3.74 25.19
N ASN A 195 34.55 3.23 24.98
CA ASN A 195 34.04 2.02 25.62
C ASN A 195 34.44 0.75 24.84
N TRP A 196 35.72 0.43 24.87
CA TRP A 196 36.29 -0.75 24.18
C TRP A 196 35.69 -2.10 24.57
N PRO A 197 35.26 -2.34 25.84
CA PRO A 197 34.52 -3.54 26.20
C PRO A 197 33.20 -3.70 25.40
N GLU A 198 32.43 -2.62 25.25
CA GLU A 198 31.17 -2.64 24.49
C GLU A 198 31.41 -2.84 22.99
N VAL A 199 32.45 -2.21 22.43
CA VAL A 199 32.86 -2.42 21.03
C VAL A 199 33.18 -3.88 20.74
N ARG A 200 33.92 -4.55 21.64
CA ARG A 200 34.24 -5.97 21.49
C ARG A 200 32.98 -6.84 21.52
N ARG A 201 32.06 -6.58 22.46
CA ARG A 201 30.78 -7.30 22.57
C ARG A 201 29.95 -7.16 21.28
N LEU A 202 29.77 -5.93 20.79
CA LEU A 202 29.00 -5.65 19.58
C LEU A 202 29.61 -6.31 18.33
N ASN A 203 30.93 -6.40 18.26
CA ASN A 203 31.63 -7.07 17.15
C ASN A 203 31.45 -8.60 17.20
N GLU A 204 31.43 -9.20 18.40
CA GLU A 204 31.08 -10.62 18.55
C GLU A 204 29.62 -10.90 18.14
N ASP A 205 28.70 -10.02 18.51
CA ASP A 205 27.28 -10.12 18.11
C ASP A 205 27.11 -9.99 16.59
N LEU A 206 27.84 -9.05 15.95
CA LEU A 206 27.87 -8.89 14.49
C LEU A 206 28.35 -10.18 13.79
N ARG A 207 29.46 -10.77 14.26
CA ARG A 207 30.00 -12.01 13.70
C ARG A 207 29.08 -13.21 13.88
N ARG A 208 28.33 -13.27 14.98
CA ARG A 208 27.31 -14.31 15.20
C ARG A 208 26.16 -14.16 14.22
N LEU A 209 25.71 -12.92 13.99
CA LEU A 209 24.65 -12.61 13.05
C LEU A 209 25.05 -12.96 11.60
N GLU A 210 26.28 -12.63 11.19
CA GLU A 210 26.82 -13.01 9.87
C GLU A 210 26.94 -14.53 9.70
N LYS A 211 27.29 -15.28 10.76
CA LYS A 211 27.37 -16.75 10.73
C LYS A 211 26.01 -17.43 10.59
N ASN A 212 24.95 -16.87 11.16
CA ASN A 212 23.60 -17.43 11.03
C ASN A 212 22.99 -17.23 9.63
N LEU A 213 23.63 -16.40 8.78
CA LEU A 213 23.23 -16.16 7.40
C LEU A 213 23.95 -17.03 6.35
N SER A 214 25.06 -17.70 6.71
CA SER A 214 25.81 -18.62 5.83
C SER A 214 25.32 -20.05 5.95
#